data_AF-A0A3R9U1B7-F1
#
_entry.id   AF-A0A3R9U1B7-F1
#
_cell.length_a   1.000
_cell.length_b   1.000
_cell.length_c   1.000
_cell.angle_alpha   90.00
_cell.angle_beta   90.00
_cell.angle_gamma   90.00
#
_symmetry.space_group_name_H-M   'P 1'
#
loop_
_entity.id
_entity.type
_entity.pdbx_description
1 polymer ?
#
loop_
_entity_poly.entity_id
_entity_poly.type
_entity_poly.pdbx_seq_one_letter_code
_entity_poly.pdbx_strand_id
1 'polypeptide(L)' 'SNNRYRDVIASPEGNTLYVLTDTAGNVQKDDGSVTHTLENPGSLIKFTYNGK' A
#
# COMPACT_ATOMS: atom_id res chain seq x y z
N SER A 1 -5.73 -4.96 3.22
CA SER A 1 -4.34 -5.43 3.06
C SER A 1 -3.57 -5.03 4.30
N ASN A 2 -2.65 -5.87 4.74
CA ASN A 2 -1.89 -5.62 5.97
C ASN A 2 -0.62 -4.81 5.62
N ASN A 3 -0.77 -3.55 5.23
CA ASN A 3 0.33 -2.65 4.88
C ASN A 3 0.17 -1.27 5.53
N ARG A 4 1.30 -0.63 5.82
CA ARG A 4 1.36 0.77 6.27
C ARG A 4 1.74 1.65 5.08
N TYR A 5 0.74 2.26 4.43
CA TYR A 5 0.98 3.17 3.31
C TYR A 5 1.64 4.47 3.80
N ARG A 6 2.75 4.85 3.17
CA ARG A 6 3.58 5.98 3.59
C ARG A 6 3.37 7.22 2.72
N ASP A 7 3.29 7.02 1.40
CA ASP A 7 3.12 8.11 0.43
C ASP A 7 2.48 7.58 -0.86
N VAL A 8 1.91 8.48 -1.66
CA VAL A 8 1.25 8.16 -2.93
C VAL A 8 1.41 9.29 -3.95
N ILE A 9 1.72 8.91 -5.19
CA ILE A 9 1.69 9.81 -6.35
C ILE A 9 0.86 9.18 -7.49
N ALA A 10 0.31 10.04 -8.35
CA ALA A 10 -0.38 9.64 -9.57
C ALA A 10 0.51 9.88 -10.80
N SER A 11 0.37 9.04 -11.82
CA SER A 11 0.92 9.32 -13.14
C SER A 11 0.26 10.57 -13.74
N PRO A 12 0.90 11.25 -14.72
CA PRO A 12 0.31 12.38 -15.42
C PRO A 12 -1.07 12.09 -16.03
N GLU A 13 -1.26 10.87 -16.52
CA GLU A 13 -2.50 10.38 -17.12
C GLU A 13 -3.56 10.01 -16.07
N GLY A 14 -3.21 10.00 -14.79
CA GLY A 14 -4.09 9.74 -13.65
C GLY A 14 -4.56 8.28 -13.50
N ASN A 15 -4.20 7.38 -14.42
CA ASN A 15 -4.64 5.98 -14.40
C ASN A 15 -3.72 5.05 -13.59
N THR A 16 -2.56 5.53 -13.13
CA THR A 16 -1.61 4.73 -12.36
C THR A 16 -1.24 5.45 -11.06
N LEU A 17 -1.31 4.73 -9.94
CA LEU A 17 -0.81 5.17 -8.64
C LEU A 17 0.49 4.44 -8.29
N TYR A 18 1.48 5.19 -7.80
CA TYR A 18 2.70 4.65 -7.21
C TYR A 18 2.66 4.91 -5.71
N VAL A 19 2.84 3.85 -4.92
CA VAL A 19 2.61 3.88 -3.46
C VAL A 19 3.83 3.32 -2.74
N LEU A 20 4.27 4.00 -1.68
CA LEU A 20 5.30 3.52 -0.77
C LEU A 20 4.69 2.86 0.48
N THR A 21 5.35 1.82 1.00
CA THR A 21 5.02 1.20 2.29
C THR A 21 6.18 1.27 3.27
N ASP A 22 5.88 1.36 4.57
CA ASP A 22 6.93 1.25 5.61
C ASP A 22 7.63 -0.13 5.55
N THR A 23 8.91 -0.17 5.91
CA THR A 23 9.68 -1.43 6.03
C THR A 23 9.20 -2.32 7.18
N ALA A 24 8.70 -1.72 8.27
CA ALA A 24 8.22 -2.41 9.45
C ALA A 24 7.22 -1.55 10.23
N GLY A 25 6.46 -2.17 11.14
CA GLY A 25 5.58 -1.49 12.08
C GLY A 25 4.24 -2.19 12.25
N ASN A 26 3.43 -1.71 13.19
CA ASN A 26 2.12 -2.28 13.47
C ASN A 26 1.07 -1.78 12.46
N VAL A 27 0.19 -2.68 12.01
CA VAL A 27 -0.98 -2.38 11.18
C VAL A 27 -2.18 -3.19 11.68
N GLN A 28 -3.39 -2.67 11.48
CA GLN A 28 -4.61 -3.39 11.81
C GLN A 28 -4.95 -4.39 10.70
N LYS A 29 -5.31 -5.61 11.08
CA LYS A 29 -5.88 -6.63 10.19
C LYS A 29 -7.35 -6.37 9.92
N ASP A 30 -7.92 -7.06 8.93
CA ASP A 30 -9.34 -6.98 8.59
C ASP A 30 -10.29 -7.34 9.75
N ASP A 31 -9.85 -8.20 10.68
CA ASP A 31 -10.60 -8.60 11.89
C ASP A 31 -10.48 -7.59 13.05
N GLY A 32 -9.81 -6.46 12.84
CA GLY A 32 -9.59 -5.42 13.83
C GLY A 32 -8.42 -5.67 14.79
N SER A 33 -7.81 -6.87 14.78
CA SER A 33 -6.61 -7.17 15.57
C SER A 33 -5.35 -6.51 14.99
N VAL A 34 -4.31 -6.36 15.79
CA VAL A 34 -3.03 -5.75 15.37
C VAL A 34 -2.05 -6.83 14.94
N THR A 35 -1.32 -6.59 13.85
CA THR A 35 -0.16 -7.39 13.42
C THR A 35 1.05 -6.52 13.13
N HIS A 36 2.25 -7.10 13.19
CA HIS A 36 3.50 -6.50 12.71
C HIS A 36 4.00 -7.15 11.41
N THR A 37 3.32 -8.19 10.92
CA THR A 37 3.63 -8.85 9.66
C THR A 37 3.00 -8.07 8.52
N LEU A 38 3.83 -7.29 7.82
CA LEU A 38 3.40 -6.53 6.64
C LEU A 38 3.40 -7.42 5.39
N GLU A 39 2.42 -7.21 4.53
CA GLU A 39 2.27 -7.97 3.29
C GLU A 39 3.34 -7.58 2.26
N ASN A 40 3.74 -6.31 2.22
CA ASN A 40 4.73 -5.75 1.30
C ASN A 40 5.67 -4.78 2.07
N PRO A 41 6.66 -5.29 2.83
CA PRO A 41 7.53 -4.44 3.65
C PRO A 41 8.51 -3.62 2.80
N GLY A 42 8.46 -2.28 2.91
CA GLY A 42 9.42 -1.38 2.27
C GLY A 42 9.34 -1.34 0.74
N SER A 43 8.13 -1.47 0.20
CA SER A 43 7.90 -1.66 -1.23
C SER A 43 7.49 -0.37 -1.95
N LEU A 44 7.83 -0.31 -3.24
CA LEU A 44 7.19 0.57 -4.23
C LEU A 44 6.16 -0.24 -5.01
N ILE A 45 4.88 0.08 -4.85
CA ILE A 45 3.75 -0.65 -5.44
C ILE A 45 3.12 0.18 -6.56
N LYS A 46 2.77 -0.46 -7.68
CA LYS A 46 2.07 0.16 -8.81
C LYS A 46 0.64 -0.38 -8.90
N PHE A 47 -0.34 0.51 -8.83
CA PHE A 47 -1.75 0.19 -9.08
C PHE A 47 -2.18 0.85 -10.39
N THR A 48 -2.73 0.08 -11.33
CA THR A 48 -3.25 0.61 -12.60
C THR A 48 -4.76 0.42 -12.66
N TYR A 49 -5.49 1.50 -12.87
CA TYR A 49 -6.94 1.49 -13.04
C TYR A 49 -7.30 0.87 -14.39
N ASN A 50 -8.10 -0.19 -14.37
CA ASN A 50 -8.45 -0.96 -15.56
C ASN A 50 -9.80 -0.57 -16.19
N GLY A 51 -10.54 0.38 -15.62
CA GLY A 51 -11.72 1.01 -16.25
C GLY A 51 -12.90 0.10 -16.62
N LYS A 52 -12.85 -1.20 -16.29
CA LYS A 52 -13.93 -2.16 -16.55
C LYS A 52 -14.99 -2.13 -15.46
#